data_AF-A0A1Q8A1V3-F1
#
_entry.id   AF-A0A1Q8A1V3-F1
#
_cell.length_a   1.000
_cell.length_b   1.000
_cell.length_c   1.000
_cell.angle_alpha   90.00
_cell.angle_beta   90.00
_cell.angle_gamma   90.00
#
_symmetry.space_group_name_H-M   'P 1'
#
loop_
_entity.id
_entity.type
_entity.pdbx_description
1 polymer ?
#
loop_
_entity_poly.entity_id
_entity_poly.type
_entity_poly.pdbx_seq_one_letter_code
_entity_poly.pdbx_strand_id
1 'polypeptide(L)'
;MAAAGARELRDGEVVVVGLGLPQVACVLAKRTHAPRLSALLEIGVMNMSPIDTAVGLADCRIWYKATCWSGFLDIMGMNVHRGVVDVGFLGALEVDRFGNINTTLLKEDSGKVRYFNGSAGGNDIASLAKRVIMIMRHEKRKLPEAVAHLTSPGFVGGRDRQELGLRGGGPYRLITDMAVLGFDPHTHSASLVSLHPLARLEDVVENTGFPLHIPEEVPLTPLPSEEELRLLREEIDPKGVYLR
;
A
#
# COMPACT_ATOMS: atom_id res chain seq x y z
N MET A 1 6.63 7.67 6.47
CA MET A 1 6.07 6.48 5.79
C MET A 1 5.26 5.57 6.71
N ALA A 2 5.85 4.69 7.53
CA ALA A 2 5.07 3.69 8.30
C ALA A 2 3.98 4.32 9.19
N ALA A 3 4.30 5.38 9.95
CA ALA A 3 3.31 6.11 10.74
C ALA A 3 2.21 6.78 9.90
N ALA A 4 2.56 7.33 8.73
CA ALA A 4 1.57 7.88 7.80
C ALA A 4 0.63 6.77 7.29
N GLY A 5 1.16 5.60 6.95
CA GLY A 5 0.35 4.44 6.57
C GLY A 5 -0.53 3.92 7.70
N ALA A 6 -0.03 3.91 8.94
CA ALA A 6 -0.80 3.48 10.09
C ALA A 6 -2.04 4.38 10.30
N ARG A 7 -1.89 5.69 10.14
CA ARG A 7 -2.98 6.67 10.33
C ARG A 7 -4.06 6.63 9.27
N GLU A 8 -3.77 6.03 8.12
CA GLU A 8 -4.79 5.79 7.09
C GLU A 8 -5.66 4.57 7.40
N LEU A 9 -5.33 3.78 8.43
CA LEU A 9 -6.11 2.61 8.87
C LEU A 9 -7.08 3.00 9.99
N ARG A 10 -8.21 2.29 10.10
CA ARG A 10 -9.25 2.57 11.10
C ARG A 10 -9.46 1.37 12.02
N ASP A 11 -9.90 1.66 13.24
CA ASP A 11 -10.19 0.64 14.22
C ASP A 11 -11.31 -0.30 13.73
N GLY A 12 -11.07 -1.61 13.81
CA GLY A 12 -12.00 -2.64 13.37
C GLY A 12 -11.97 -2.99 11.88
N GLU A 13 -11.12 -2.35 11.07
CA GLU A 13 -11.01 -2.71 9.65
C GLU A 13 -10.34 -4.07 9.43
N VAL A 14 -10.77 -4.74 8.37
CA VAL A 14 -10.14 -5.94 7.82
C VAL A 14 -9.17 -5.53 6.72
N VAL A 15 -7.88 -5.76 6.93
CA VAL A 15 -6.80 -5.35 6.04
C VAL A 15 -6.11 -6.58 5.46
N VAL A 16 -6.11 -6.73 4.14
CA VAL A 16 -5.20 -7.67 3.48
C VAL A 16 -3.89 -6.95 3.19
N VAL A 17 -2.78 -7.50 3.69
CA VAL A 17 -1.48 -6.86 3.70
C VAL A 17 -0.37 -7.85 3.34
N GLY A 18 0.66 -7.35 2.65
CA GLY A 18 1.90 -8.10 2.42
C GLY A 18 2.89 -7.96 3.58
N LEU A 19 4.15 -8.29 3.33
CA LEU A 19 5.26 -8.02 4.26
C LEU A 19 5.85 -6.62 4.02
N GLY A 20 6.74 -6.18 4.92
CA GLY A 20 7.46 -4.91 4.79
C GLY A 20 6.78 -3.74 5.48
N LEU A 21 6.94 -2.53 4.93
CA LEU A 21 6.34 -1.30 5.48
C LEU A 21 4.80 -1.35 5.65
N PRO A 22 4.01 -1.96 4.74
CA PRO A 22 2.58 -2.17 4.96
C PRO A 22 2.28 -2.92 6.27
N GLN A 23 3.01 -4.00 6.53
CA GLN A 23 2.85 -4.80 7.75
C GLN A 23 3.21 -3.99 8.99
N VAL A 24 4.33 -3.27 8.95
CA VAL A 24 4.78 -2.40 10.06
C VAL A 24 3.71 -1.36 10.38
N ALA A 25 3.11 -0.74 9.36
CA ALA A 25 2.02 0.22 9.52
C ALA A 25 0.77 -0.41 10.16
N CYS A 26 0.36 -1.62 9.74
CA CYS A 26 -0.76 -2.34 10.35
C CYS A 26 -0.51 -2.67 11.82
N VAL A 27 0.70 -3.14 12.17
CA VAL A 27 1.06 -3.44 13.56
C VAL A 27 1.08 -2.17 14.40
N LEU A 28 1.64 -1.08 13.88
CA LEU A 28 1.66 0.22 14.56
C LEU A 28 0.24 0.75 14.80
N ALA A 29 -0.65 0.69 13.79
CA ALA A 29 -2.04 1.09 13.94
C ALA A 29 -2.73 0.27 15.05
N LYS A 30 -2.54 -1.05 15.03
CA LYS A 30 -3.11 -1.96 16.03
C LYS A 30 -2.59 -1.73 17.45
N ARG A 31 -1.33 -1.31 17.61
CA ARG A 31 -0.72 -0.99 18.90
C ARG A 31 -1.04 0.41 19.42
N THR A 32 -1.67 1.26 18.61
CA THR A 32 -1.96 2.66 18.95
C THR A 32 -3.46 2.93 18.95
N HIS A 33 -4.04 3.25 17.80
CA HIS A 33 -5.39 3.80 17.67
C HIS A 33 -6.42 2.82 17.09
N ALA A 34 -5.99 1.66 16.58
CA ALA A 34 -6.83 0.69 15.89
C ALA A 34 -6.75 -0.74 16.47
N PRO A 35 -6.94 -0.96 17.78
CA PRO A 35 -6.71 -2.25 18.45
C PRO A 35 -7.55 -3.42 17.91
N ARG A 36 -8.74 -3.15 17.32
CA ARG A 36 -9.62 -4.16 16.72
C ARG A 36 -9.33 -4.44 15.24
N LEU A 37 -8.34 -3.78 14.64
CA LEU A 37 -7.92 -4.03 13.26
C LEU A 37 -7.50 -5.49 13.07
N SER A 38 -7.94 -6.10 11.98
CA SER A 38 -7.57 -7.47 11.60
C SER A 38 -6.68 -7.47 10.36
N ALA A 39 -5.42 -7.86 10.53
CA ALA A 39 -4.46 -7.98 9.44
C ALA A 39 -4.43 -9.42 8.90
N LEU A 40 -4.61 -9.58 7.60
CA LEU A 40 -4.68 -10.85 6.90
C LEU A 40 -3.54 -10.92 5.87
N LEU A 41 -2.75 -11.98 5.89
CA LEU A 41 -1.86 -12.32 4.79
C LEU A 41 -2.61 -13.17 3.76
N GLU A 42 -2.31 -13.01 2.48
CA GLU A 42 -2.97 -13.74 1.38
C GLU A 42 -2.92 -15.27 1.54
N ILE A 43 -1.92 -15.80 2.24
CA ILE A 43 -1.71 -17.23 2.50
C ILE A 43 -2.60 -17.83 3.59
N GLY A 44 -3.47 -17.06 4.24
CA GLY A 44 -4.35 -17.56 5.29
C GLY A 44 -4.01 -17.19 6.72
N VAL A 45 -2.88 -16.50 6.95
CA VAL A 45 -2.42 -16.18 8.31
C VAL A 45 -3.05 -14.88 8.77
N MET A 46 -3.71 -14.91 9.92
CA MET A 46 -4.43 -13.75 10.47
C MET A 46 -3.78 -13.26 11.77
N ASN A 47 -3.62 -11.94 11.88
CA ASN A 47 -3.18 -11.24 13.09
C ASN A 47 -1.88 -11.81 13.68
N MET A 48 -0.89 -12.05 12.82
CA MET A 48 0.42 -12.52 13.25
C MET A 48 1.12 -11.53 14.18
N SER A 49 1.92 -12.07 15.11
CA SER A 49 2.71 -11.28 16.05
C SER A 49 4.12 -11.88 16.18
N PRO A 50 4.90 -11.95 15.08
CA PRO A 50 6.22 -12.59 15.07
C PRO A 50 7.18 -11.93 16.06
N ILE A 51 8.11 -12.71 16.63
CA ILE A 51 9.21 -12.19 17.45
C ILE A 51 10.26 -11.48 16.58
N ASP A 52 10.57 -12.08 15.44
CA ASP A 52 11.56 -11.58 14.48
C ASP A 52 10.90 -11.25 13.15
N THR A 53 11.41 -10.24 12.46
CA THR A 53 10.96 -9.86 11.12
C THR A 53 11.09 -11.03 10.14
N ALA A 54 9.97 -11.44 9.55
CA ALA A 54 9.92 -12.50 8.55
C ALA A 54 10.62 -12.09 7.24
N VAL A 55 11.21 -13.05 6.52
CA VAL A 55 11.90 -12.79 5.24
C VAL A 55 11.06 -13.15 4.01
N GLY A 56 9.84 -13.67 4.20
CA GLY A 56 8.94 -14.04 3.12
C GLY A 56 7.62 -14.61 3.62
N LEU A 57 6.64 -14.76 2.74
CA LEU A 57 5.32 -15.31 3.09
C LEU A 57 5.37 -16.81 3.43
N ALA A 58 6.44 -17.54 3.09
CA ALA A 58 6.60 -18.94 3.50
C ALA A 58 7.36 -19.10 4.82
N ASP A 59 7.66 -18.00 5.52
CA ASP A 59 8.52 -18.00 6.69
C ASP A 59 7.77 -18.38 7.97
N CYS A 60 8.19 -19.44 8.67
CA CYS A 60 7.52 -19.96 9.87
C CYS A 60 7.26 -18.88 10.94
N ARG A 61 8.06 -17.81 10.97
CA ARG A 61 7.88 -16.68 11.92
C ARG A 61 6.52 -16.02 11.80
N ILE A 62 5.93 -15.92 10.61
CA ILE A 62 4.61 -15.27 10.44
C ILE A 62 3.47 -16.06 11.10
N TRP A 63 3.62 -17.35 11.37
CA TRP A 63 2.60 -18.13 12.09
C TRP A 63 2.66 -17.93 13.61
N TYR A 64 3.73 -17.35 14.14
CA TYR A 64 3.91 -17.20 15.58
C TYR A 64 2.82 -16.28 16.17
N LYS A 65 2.04 -16.85 17.11
CA LYS A 65 0.89 -16.21 17.77
C LYS A 65 -0.16 -15.65 16.79
N ALA A 66 -0.23 -16.16 15.57
CA ALA A 66 -1.35 -15.86 14.68
C ALA A 66 -2.67 -16.29 15.33
N THR A 67 -3.73 -15.50 15.13
CA THR A 67 -5.05 -15.81 15.69
C THR A 67 -5.63 -17.08 15.06
N CYS A 68 -5.42 -17.26 13.76
CA CYS A 68 -5.75 -18.50 13.06
C CYS A 68 -4.96 -18.60 11.75
N TRP A 69 -5.00 -19.81 11.17
CA TRP A 69 -4.58 -20.10 9.80
C TRP A 69 -5.70 -20.84 9.10
N SER A 70 -6.10 -20.36 7.92
CA SER A 70 -7.24 -20.92 7.16
C SER A 70 -6.80 -21.38 5.76
N GLY A 71 -6.13 -20.49 5.02
CA GLY A 71 -5.48 -20.80 3.74
C GLY A 71 -5.73 -19.73 2.68
N PHE A 72 -5.10 -19.89 1.51
CA PHE A 72 -5.20 -18.93 0.41
C PHE A 72 -6.63 -18.76 -0.12
N LEU A 73 -7.34 -19.88 -0.31
CA LEU A 73 -8.73 -19.88 -0.80
C LEU A 73 -9.68 -19.15 0.14
N ASP A 74 -9.43 -19.18 1.45
CA ASP A 74 -10.26 -18.47 2.41
C ASP A 74 -10.02 -16.96 2.37
N ILE A 75 -8.77 -16.51 2.32
CA ILE A 75 -8.48 -15.07 2.29
C ILE A 75 -8.91 -14.49 0.95
N MET A 76 -8.43 -15.07 -0.15
CA MET A 76 -8.71 -14.55 -1.48
C MET A 76 -10.15 -14.86 -1.90
N GLY A 77 -10.59 -16.11 -1.81
CA GLY A 77 -11.94 -16.50 -2.22
C GLY A 77 -13.04 -16.06 -1.25
N MET A 78 -12.88 -16.28 0.06
CA MET A 78 -13.98 -16.01 1.00
C MET A 78 -13.95 -14.60 1.61
N ASN A 79 -12.79 -13.95 1.77
CA ASN A 79 -12.74 -12.60 2.33
C ASN A 79 -12.69 -11.52 1.24
N VAL A 80 -11.75 -11.61 0.29
CA VAL A 80 -11.60 -10.61 -0.79
C VAL A 80 -12.80 -10.65 -1.74
N HIS A 81 -13.15 -11.81 -2.33
CA HIS A 81 -14.26 -11.89 -3.31
C HIS A 81 -15.67 -11.68 -2.71
N ARG A 82 -15.87 -11.95 -1.41
CA ARG A 82 -17.13 -11.61 -0.72
C ARG A 82 -17.23 -10.13 -0.34
N GLY A 83 -16.17 -9.33 -0.51
CA GLY A 83 -16.17 -7.90 -0.19
C GLY A 83 -16.04 -7.61 1.31
N VAL A 84 -15.49 -8.54 2.09
CA VAL A 84 -15.26 -8.37 3.53
C VAL A 84 -14.07 -7.44 3.78
N VAL A 85 -13.08 -7.44 2.88
CA VAL A 85 -11.84 -6.68 3.02
C VAL A 85 -12.07 -5.18 2.84
N ASP A 86 -11.83 -4.43 3.90
CA ASP A 86 -11.91 -2.97 3.89
C ASP A 86 -10.72 -2.38 3.14
N VAL A 87 -9.51 -2.82 3.49
CA VAL A 87 -8.28 -2.22 2.97
C VAL A 87 -7.39 -3.26 2.31
N GLY A 88 -7.03 -3.02 1.06
CA GLY A 88 -5.89 -3.66 0.41
C GLY A 88 -4.64 -2.80 0.59
N PHE A 89 -3.64 -3.28 1.34
CA PHE A 89 -2.41 -2.53 1.57
C PHE A 89 -1.25 -3.16 0.77
N LEU A 90 -0.92 -2.52 -0.36
CA LEU A 90 -0.04 -3.04 -1.40
C LEU A 90 1.28 -2.28 -1.50
N GLY A 91 2.31 -2.97 -1.97
CA GLY A 91 3.50 -2.35 -2.55
C GLY A 91 3.36 -2.28 -4.07
N ALA A 92 4.26 -1.55 -4.73
CA ALA A 92 4.25 -1.40 -6.17
C ALA A 92 5.68 -1.23 -6.73
N LEU A 93 5.88 -1.67 -7.97
CA LEU A 93 7.06 -1.33 -8.75
C LEU A 93 6.87 0.02 -9.46
N GLU A 94 5.71 0.20 -10.09
CA GLU A 94 5.25 1.46 -10.65
C GLU A 94 3.81 1.73 -10.22
N VAL A 95 3.48 3.01 -10.04
CA VAL A 95 2.10 3.50 -9.91
C VAL A 95 1.89 4.67 -10.84
N ASP A 96 0.87 4.64 -11.68
CA ASP A 96 0.56 5.76 -12.57
C ASP A 96 -0.42 6.77 -11.97
N ARG A 97 -0.72 7.81 -12.76
CA ARG A 97 -1.60 8.92 -12.37
C ARG A 97 -3.00 8.51 -11.90
N PHE A 98 -3.49 7.34 -12.27
CA PHE A 98 -4.81 6.83 -11.90
C PHE A 98 -4.74 5.71 -10.86
N GLY A 99 -3.57 5.49 -10.27
CA GLY A 99 -3.35 4.47 -9.26
C GLY A 99 -3.31 3.06 -9.81
N ASN A 100 -3.06 2.89 -11.12
CA ASN A 100 -2.79 1.56 -11.66
C ASN A 100 -1.42 1.09 -11.18
N ILE A 101 -1.31 -0.19 -10.83
CA ILE A 101 -0.11 -0.77 -10.24
C ILE A 101 0.54 -1.73 -11.23
N ASN A 102 1.87 -1.64 -11.34
CA ASN A 102 2.71 -2.65 -11.95
C ASN A 102 3.54 -3.37 -10.89
N THR A 103 3.56 -4.69 -10.95
CA THR A 103 4.50 -5.56 -10.22
C THR A 103 4.98 -6.73 -11.11
N THR A 104 4.73 -6.67 -12.42
CA THR A 104 4.97 -7.80 -13.34
C THR A 104 6.25 -7.64 -14.15
N LEU A 105 6.41 -6.53 -14.87
CA LEU A 105 7.52 -6.37 -15.80
C LEU A 105 7.87 -4.91 -16.05
N LEU A 106 9.12 -4.66 -16.46
CA LEU A 106 9.56 -3.37 -17.00
C LEU A 106 10.11 -3.59 -18.41
N LYS A 107 9.93 -2.59 -19.26
CA LYS A 107 10.53 -2.51 -20.59
C LYS A 107 11.73 -1.56 -20.50
N GLU A 108 12.90 -2.04 -20.87
CA GLU A 108 14.11 -1.23 -20.98
C GLU A 108 14.13 -0.50 -22.34
N ASP A 109 14.83 0.64 -22.42
CA ASP A 109 15.00 1.40 -23.67
C ASP A 109 15.66 0.57 -24.78
N SER A 110 16.42 -0.47 -24.41
CA SER A 110 17.03 -1.44 -25.32
C SER A 110 16.02 -2.36 -26.01
N GLY A 111 14.74 -2.31 -25.63
CA GLY A 111 13.70 -3.25 -26.05
C GLY A 111 13.66 -4.55 -25.21
N LYS A 112 14.57 -4.72 -24.25
CA LYS A 112 14.59 -5.88 -23.35
C LYS A 112 13.47 -5.78 -22.32
N VAL A 113 12.86 -6.92 -21.99
CA VAL A 113 11.86 -7.03 -20.92
C VAL A 113 12.48 -7.66 -19.69
N ARG A 114 12.32 -7.01 -18.53
CA ARG A 114 12.70 -7.55 -17.22
C ARG A 114 11.44 -7.95 -16.44
N TYR A 115 11.36 -9.21 -16.03
CA TYR A 115 10.23 -9.74 -15.25
C TYR A 115 10.50 -9.68 -13.74
N PHE A 116 9.41 -9.56 -12.99
CA PHE A 116 9.35 -9.49 -11.53
C PHE A 116 8.39 -10.58 -11.00
N ASN A 117 8.01 -10.48 -9.72
CA ASN A 117 7.17 -11.45 -9.02
C ASN A 117 5.76 -11.60 -9.60
N GLY A 118 5.24 -10.58 -10.30
CA GLY A 118 3.90 -10.61 -10.86
C GLY A 118 2.82 -10.17 -9.89
N SER A 119 1.57 -10.54 -10.19
CA SER A 119 0.39 -10.11 -9.44
C SER A 119 0.36 -10.64 -8.00
N ALA A 120 0.68 -11.92 -7.80
CA ALA A 120 0.21 -12.66 -6.63
C ALA A 120 -1.30 -12.36 -6.39
N GLY A 121 -1.75 -12.16 -5.15
CA GLY A 121 -3.11 -11.68 -4.85
C GLY A 121 -3.39 -10.20 -5.14
N GLY A 122 -2.40 -9.43 -5.62
CA GLY A 122 -2.52 -7.97 -5.78
C GLY A 122 -3.64 -7.52 -6.71
N ASN A 123 -3.87 -8.22 -7.83
CA ASN A 123 -4.96 -7.92 -8.75
C ASN A 123 -6.34 -8.03 -8.09
N ASP A 124 -6.61 -9.15 -7.41
CA ASP A 124 -7.90 -9.39 -6.74
C ASP A 124 -8.12 -8.35 -5.63
N ILE A 125 -7.09 -8.10 -4.82
CA ILE A 125 -7.12 -7.10 -3.74
C ILE A 125 -7.44 -5.71 -4.31
N ALA A 126 -6.72 -5.28 -5.35
CA ALA A 126 -6.94 -3.97 -5.96
C ALA A 126 -8.31 -3.86 -6.64
N SER A 127 -8.84 -4.98 -7.14
CA SER A 127 -10.13 -5.04 -7.82
C SER A 127 -11.32 -5.00 -6.87
N LEU A 128 -11.18 -5.57 -5.66
CA LEU A 128 -12.31 -5.94 -4.81
C LEU A 128 -12.31 -5.31 -3.41
N ALA A 129 -11.16 -4.86 -2.89
CA ALA A 129 -11.12 -4.19 -1.58
C ALA A 129 -11.89 -2.85 -1.62
N LYS A 130 -12.47 -2.46 -0.48
CA LYS A 130 -13.23 -1.19 -0.40
C LYS A 130 -12.33 0.03 -0.63
N ARG A 131 -11.06 -0.03 -0.22
CA ARG A 131 -10.04 0.98 -0.54
C ARG A 131 -8.65 0.36 -0.65
N VAL A 132 -7.83 0.92 -1.54
CA VAL A 132 -6.46 0.46 -1.77
C VAL A 132 -5.47 1.52 -1.31
N ILE A 133 -4.57 1.11 -0.40
CA ILE A 133 -3.44 1.92 0.05
C ILE A 133 -2.18 1.33 -0.56
N MET A 134 -1.36 2.19 -1.16
CA MET A 134 -0.07 1.83 -1.73
C MET A 134 1.05 2.49 -0.94
N ILE A 135 2.20 1.82 -0.82
CA ILE A 135 3.40 2.39 -0.21
C ILE A 135 4.65 2.02 -1.00
N MET A 136 5.45 3.02 -1.36
CA MET A 136 6.65 2.83 -2.20
C MET A 136 7.62 4.02 -2.07
N ARG A 137 8.79 3.94 -2.71
CA ARG A 137 9.70 5.10 -2.82
C ARG A 137 9.25 6.05 -3.93
N HIS A 138 9.44 7.34 -3.72
CA HIS A 138 9.13 8.40 -4.67
C HIS A 138 10.29 8.60 -5.64
N GLU A 139 10.18 8.03 -6.83
CA GLU A 139 11.20 8.11 -7.87
C GLU A 139 10.48 8.28 -9.21
N LYS A 140 10.98 9.14 -10.10
CA LYS A 140 10.36 9.41 -11.41
C LYS A 140 10.03 8.15 -12.21
N ARG A 141 10.95 7.19 -12.23
CA ARG A 141 10.77 5.89 -12.91
C ARG A 141 9.68 5.00 -12.31
N LYS A 142 9.28 5.25 -11.06
CA LYS A 142 8.25 4.49 -10.35
C LYS A 142 6.89 5.17 -10.39
N LEU A 143 6.85 6.43 -10.82
CA LEU A 143 5.61 7.21 -10.98
C LEU A 143 5.45 7.66 -12.44
N PRO A 144 5.41 6.74 -13.43
CA PRO A 144 5.29 7.10 -14.84
C PRO A 144 3.87 7.58 -15.19
N GLU A 145 3.72 8.29 -16.32
CA GLU A 145 2.40 8.70 -16.85
C GLU A 145 1.43 7.52 -16.99
N ALA A 146 1.94 6.38 -17.42
CA ALA A 146 1.22 5.11 -17.47
C ALA A 146 2.18 3.98 -17.11
N VAL A 147 1.70 2.99 -16.36
CA VAL A 147 2.49 1.81 -16.01
C VAL A 147 2.91 1.00 -17.24
N ALA A 148 4.11 0.42 -17.21
CA ALA A 148 4.60 -0.42 -18.31
C ALA A 148 3.78 -1.70 -18.52
N HIS A 149 3.11 -2.16 -17.45
CA HIS A 149 2.18 -3.27 -17.45
C HIS A 149 1.11 -3.09 -16.38
N LEU A 150 -0.16 -3.28 -16.75
CA LEU A 150 -1.28 -3.20 -15.82
C LEU A 150 -1.41 -4.51 -15.04
N THR A 151 -0.75 -4.61 -13.88
CA THR A 151 -0.87 -5.79 -13.02
C THR A 151 -2.11 -5.73 -12.15
N SER A 152 -2.38 -4.59 -11.53
CA SER A 152 -3.53 -4.41 -10.63
C SER A 152 -4.24 -3.09 -10.94
N PRO A 153 -5.56 -3.12 -11.17
CA PRO A 153 -6.27 -1.97 -11.73
C PRO A 153 -6.59 -0.89 -10.71
N GLY A 154 -6.24 0.35 -11.06
CA GLY A 154 -6.69 1.57 -10.41
C GLY A 154 -7.98 2.09 -11.07
N PHE A 155 -8.02 3.38 -11.39
CA PHE A 155 -9.07 3.98 -12.23
C PHE A 155 -8.63 3.97 -13.70
N VAL A 156 -8.68 2.81 -14.35
CA VAL A 156 -8.06 2.59 -15.67
C VAL A 156 -8.55 3.60 -16.73
N GLY A 157 -7.66 4.52 -17.11
CA GLY A 157 -7.95 5.62 -18.05
C GLY A 157 -8.81 6.74 -17.47
N GLY A 158 -8.83 6.91 -16.15
CA GLY A 158 -9.66 7.89 -15.44
C GLY A 158 -11.14 7.49 -15.33
N ARG A 159 -11.52 6.31 -15.83
CA ARG A 159 -12.90 5.83 -15.82
C ARG A 159 -13.36 5.39 -14.44
N ASP A 160 -14.67 5.51 -14.24
CA ASP A 160 -15.33 4.96 -13.08
C ASP A 160 -15.15 3.44 -13.00
N ARG A 161 -14.94 2.95 -11.78
CA ARG A 161 -14.69 1.52 -11.55
C ARG A 161 -15.90 0.65 -11.88
N GLN A 162 -17.11 1.20 -11.75
CA GLN A 162 -18.34 0.52 -12.15
C GLN A 162 -18.36 0.23 -13.66
N GLU A 163 -17.90 1.16 -14.49
CA GLU A 163 -17.80 0.98 -15.95
C GLU A 163 -16.80 -0.13 -16.32
N LEU A 164 -15.77 -0.31 -15.49
CA LEU A 164 -14.74 -1.33 -15.63
C LEU A 164 -15.18 -2.70 -15.08
N GLY A 165 -16.36 -2.81 -14.48
CA GLY A 165 -16.81 -4.02 -13.80
C GLY A 165 -16.06 -4.33 -12.50
N LEU A 166 -15.32 -3.35 -11.95
CA LEU A 166 -14.55 -3.49 -10.72
C LEU A 166 -15.43 -3.13 -9.51
N ARG A 167 -15.63 -4.08 -8.60
CA ARG A 167 -16.56 -3.94 -7.47
C ARG A 167 -15.97 -3.20 -6.26
N GLY A 168 -14.64 -3.19 -6.12
CA GLY A 168 -13.94 -2.49 -5.04
C GLY A 168 -13.86 -0.98 -5.28
N GLY A 169 -13.61 -0.20 -4.23
CA GLY A 169 -13.56 1.26 -4.30
C GLY A 169 -12.27 1.83 -4.92
N GLY A 170 -11.22 1.00 -5.05
CA GLY A 170 -10.01 1.34 -5.79
C GLY A 170 -8.99 2.18 -5.01
N PRO A 171 -8.06 2.85 -5.74
CA PRO A 171 -6.99 3.65 -5.15
C PRO A 171 -7.53 4.73 -4.20
N TYR A 172 -7.01 4.74 -2.97
CA TYR A 172 -7.37 5.73 -1.95
C TYR A 172 -6.17 6.57 -1.54
N ARG A 173 -5.02 5.94 -1.29
CA ARG A 173 -3.77 6.63 -0.92
C ARG A 173 -2.56 5.97 -1.56
N LEU A 174 -1.60 6.81 -1.94
CA LEU A 174 -0.24 6.41 -2.26
C LEU A 174 0.70 7.14 -1.31
N ILE A 175 1.38 6.39 -0.45
CA ILE A 175 2.31 6.92 0.54
C ILE A 175 3.72 6.70 0.03
N THR A 176 4.48 7.77 -0.10
CA THR A 176 5.89 7.71 -0.47
C THR A 176 6.79 8.20 0.64
N ASP A 177 8.11 8.16 0.45
CA ASP A 177 9.08 8.78 1.35
C ASP A 177 9.09 10.30 1.28
N MET A 178 8.40 10.91 0.31
CA MET A 178 8.30 12.37 0.16
C MET A 178 6.93 12.93 0.51
N ALA A 179 5.85 12.20 0.24
CA ALA A 179 4.50 12.74 0.34
C ALA A 179 3.43 11.66 0.56
N VAL A 180 2.23 12.11 0.92
CA VAL A 180 1.01 11.32 0.78
C VAL A 180 0.23 11.88 -0.40
N LEU A 181 -0.10 11.01 -1.36
CA LEU A 181 -0.97 11.31 -2.49
C LEU A 181 -2.32 10.65 -2.28
N GLY A 182 -3.37 11.30 -2.79
CA GLY A 182 -4.73 10.78 -2.89
C GLY A 182 -5.18 10.75 -4.35
N PHE A 183 -6.43 10.37 -4.57
CA PHE A 183 -7.04 10.34 -5.89
C PHE A 183 -8.31 11.19 -5.85
N ASP A 184 -8.41 12.15 -6.77
CA ASP A 184 -9.53 13.07 -6.83
C ASP A 184 -10.83 12.32 -7.20
N PRO A 185 -11.95 12.53 -6.50
CA PRO A 185 -13.18 11.76 -6.72
C PRO A 185 -13.90 12.08 -8.04
N HIS A 186 -13.51 13.14 -8.77
CA HIS A 186 -14.15 13.53 -10.02
C HIS A 186 -13.30 13.16 -11.24
N THR A 187 -11.99 13.34 -11.14
CA THR A 187 -11.03 13.10 -12.22
C THR A 187 -10.29 11.78 -12.07
N HIS A 188 -10.35 11.17 -10.88
CA HIS A 188 -9.60 9.97 -10.48
C HIS A 188 -8.07 10.10 -10.55
N SER A 189 -7.57 11.29 -10.86
CA SER A 189 -6.15 11.55 -11.02
C SER A 189 -5.50 11.78 -9.65
N ALA A 190 -4.22 11.44 -9.55
CA ALA A 190 -3.43 11.65 -8.36
C ALA A 190 -3.36 13.14 -7.97
N SER A 191 -3.52 13.41 -6.67
CA SER A 191 -3.44 14.73 -6.07
C SER A 191 -2.58 14.67 -4.81
N LEU A 192 -1.80 15.71 -4.56
CA LEU A 192 -1.03 15.86 -3.34
C LEU A 192 -1.98 16.05 -2.14
N VAL A 193 -1.82 15.24 -1.10
CA VAL A 193 -2.59 15.33 0.15
C VAL A 193 -1.76 15.97 1.25
N SER A 194 -0.51 15.56 1.41
CA SER A 194 0.42 16.20 2.35
C SER A 194 1.86 15.98 1.95
N LEU A 195 2.72 16.92 2.32
CA LEU A 195 4.16 16.86 2.10
C LEU A 195 4.86 16.40 3.38
N HIS A 196 5.79 15.46 3.29
CA HIS A 196 6.58 15.08 4.45
C HIS A 196 7.51 16.25 4.85
N PRO A 197 7.71 16.54 6.15
CA PRO A 197 8.42 17.75 6.60
C PRO A 197 9.84 17.97 6.07
N LEU A 198 10.52 16.93 5.56
CA LEU A 198 11.87 17.01 5.01
C LEU A 198 11.91 17.01 3.47
N ALA A 199 10.77 16.84 2.82
CA ALA A 199 10.66 16.86 1.38
C ALA A 199 10.33 18.28 0.90
N ARG A 200 10.81 18.64 -0.28
CA ARG A 200 10.41 19.88 -0.96
C ARG A 200 9.33 19.57 -1.99
N LEU A 201 8.44 20.53 -2.21
CA LEU A 201 7.38 20.39 -3.21
C LEU A 201 7.98 20.23 -4.61
N GLU A 202 9.06 20.96 -4.91
CA GLU A 202 9.75 20.86 -6.20
C GLU A 202 10.26 19.44 -6.46
N ASP A 203 10.86 18.81 -5.45
CA ASP A 203 11.39 17.44 -5.58
C ASP A 203 10.27 16.44 -5.88
N VAL A 204 9.09 16.61 -5.28
CA VAL A 204 7.90 15.78 -5.55
C VAL A 204 7.47 15.93 -7.00
N VAL A 205 7.38 17.17 -7.49
CA VAL A 205 6.96 17.44 -8.88
C VAL A 205 7.99 16.89 -9.88
N GLU A 206 9.29 17.13 -9.65
CA GLU A 206 10.36 16.67 -10.53
C GLU A 206 10.45 15.14 -10.61
N ASN A 207 10.13 14.46 -9.50
CA ASN A 207 10.11 13.00 -9.38
C ASN A 207 8.75 12.35 -9.62
N THR A 208 7.76 13.11 -10.11
CA THR A 208 6.48 12.58 -10.59
C THR A 208 6.44 12.66 -12.11
N GLY A 209 6.22 11.52 -12.78
CA GLY A 209 6.22 11.42 -14.25
C GLY A 209 4.91 11.83 -14.93
N PHE A 210 3.94 12.35 -14.17
CA PHE A 210 2.63 12.82 -14.64
C PHE A 210 2.24 14.16 -14.03
N PRO A 211 1.27 14.88 -14.62
CA PRO A 211 0.68 16.06 -14.01
C PRO A 211 0.06 15.72 -12.65
N LEU A 212 0.65 16.27 -11.59
CA LEU A 212 0.16 16.11 -10.23
C LEU A 212 -0.68 17.34 -9.85
N HIS A 213 -1.91 17.12 -9.41
CA HIS A 213 -2.70 18.21 -8.83
C HIS A 213 -2.11 18.59 -7.46
N ILE A 214 -1.83 19.88 -7.27
CA ILE A 214 -1.29 20.44 -6.04
C ILE A 214 -2.32 21.44 -5.50
N PRO A 215 -2.86 21.24 -4.29
CA PRO A 215 -3.79 22.20 -3.69
C PRO A 215 -3.09 23.52 -3.35
N GLU A 216 -3.85 24.62 -3.25
CA GLU A 216 -3.32 25.94 -2.88
C GLU A 216 -2.54 25.92 -1.55
N GLU A 217 -3.06 25.16 -0.59
CA GLU A 217 -2.40 24.91 0.68
C GLU A 217 -2.05 23.42 0.79
N VAL A 218 -0.76 23.13 0.88
CA VAL A 218 -0.25 21.77 1.08
C VAL A 218 0.09 21.57 2.57
N PRO A 219 -0.71 20.80 3.32
CA PRO A 219 -0.40 20.56 4.72
C PRO A 219 0.84 19.66 4.86
N LEU A 220 1.56 19.84 5.96
CA LEU A 220 2.65 18.93 6.31
C LEU A 220 2.09 17.63 6.90
N THR A 221 2.67 16.50 6.51
CA THR A 221 2.39 15.22 7.16
C THR A 221 2.88 15.29 8.62
N PRO A 222 2.04 14.95 9.62
CA PRO A 222 2.47 14.97 11.01
C PRO A 222 3.67 14.03 11.24
N LEU A 223 4.65 14.48 12.03
CA LEU A 223 5.75 13.62 12.44
C LEU A 223 5.24 12.45 13.29
N PRO A 224 5.95 11.30 13.32
CA PRO A 224 5.69 10.27 14.31
C PRO A 224 5.82 10.82 15.73
N SER A 225 4.86 10.50 16.60
CA SER A 225 4.92 10.78 18.04
C SER A 225 6.03 9.98 18.72
N GLU A 226 6.40 10.37 19.93
CA GLU A 226 7.42 9.65 20.73
C GLU A 226 7.03 8.18 20.94
N GLU A 227 5.76 7.90 21.23
CA GLU A 227 5.27 6.54 21.42
C GLU A 227 5.29 5.74 20.11
N GLU A 228 4.88 6.33 18.98
CA GLU A 228 4.99 5.66 17.67
C GLU A 228 6.46 5.34 17.35
N LEU A 229 7.40 6.25 17.64
CA LEU A 229 8.84 6.02 17.43
C LEU A 229 9.39 4.91 18.33
N ARG A 230 9.00 4.90 19.61
CA ARG A 230 9.39 3.86 20.57
C ARG A 230 8.92 2.48 20.09
N LEU A 231 7.63 2.35 19.77
CA LEU A 231 7.06 1.10 19.24
C LEU A 231 7.78 0.64 17.98
N LEU A 232 7.99 1.54 17.02
CA LEU A 232 8.66 1.21 15.75
C LEU A 232 10.09 0.70 15.95
N ARG A 233 10.87 1.36 16.82
CA ARG A 233 12.31 1.10 17.00
C ARG A 233 12.63 0.03 18.02
N GLU A 234 11.76 -0.24 18.98
CA GLU A 234 12.06 -1.14 20.09
C GLU A 234 11.25 -2.44 20.03
N GLU A 235 10.05 -2.41 19.43
CA GLU A 235 9.13 -3.56 19.47
C GLU A 235 8.75 -4.12 18.09
N ILE A 236 8.50 -3.26 17.10
CA ILE A 236 7.94 -3.68 15.80
C ILE A 236 9.04 -4.08 14.81
N ASP A 237 10.09 -3.26 14.67
CA ASP A 237 11.22 -3.57 13.78
C ASP A 237 12.56 -3.17 14.44
N PRO A 238 12.92 -3.77 15.59
CA PRO A 238 14.11 -3.37 16.36
C PRO A 238 15.44 -3.59 15.63
N LYS A 239 15.46 -4.46 14.62
CA LYS A 239 16.64 -4.72 13.77
C LYS A 239 16.70 -3.79 12.55
N GLY A 240 15.68 -2.94 12.37
CA GLY A 240 15.56 -2.04 11.22
C GLY A 240 15.60 -2.79 9.90
N VAL A 241 14.90 -3.91 9.77
CA VAL A 241 14.88 -4.69 8.51
C VAL A 241 14.05 -3.96 7.45
N TYR A 242 12.98 -3.29 7.85
CA TYR A 242 12.06 -2.57 6.96
C TYR A 242 12.11 -1.05 7.13
N LEU A 243 12.52 -0.55 8.30
CA LEU A 243 12.61 0.88 8.60
C LEU A 243 13.91 1.56 8.16
N ARG A 244 14.78 0.87 7.40
CA ARG A 244 16.02 1.44 6.86
C ARG A 244 15.80 2.46 5.74
#